data_AF-A0AAV9HDX3-F1
#
_entry.id   AF-A0AAV9HDX3-F1
#
_cell.length_a   1.000
_cell.length_b   1.000
_cell.length_c   1.000
_cell.angle_alpha   90.00
_cell.angle_beta   90.00
_cell.angle_gamma   90.00
#
_symmetry.space_group_name_H-M   'P 1'
#
loop_
_entity.id
_entity.type
_entity.pdbx_description
1 polymer ?
#
loop_
_entity_poly.entity_id
_entity_poly.type
_entity_poly.pdbx_seq_one_letter_code
_entity_poly.pdbx_strand_id
1 'polypeptide(L)' 'MPPGPTISGSPVNCNKWALVTSGMTCTNMASQVGISLSLFLAWSPAVSSDYTTSYWLGIAYCVGVGS' A
#
# COMPACT_ATOMS: atom_id res chain seq x y z
N MET A 1 -4.73 11.57 -6.24
CA MET A 1 -6.00 10.87 -5.96
C MET A 1 -5.76 9.37 -6.09
N PRO A 2 -6.34 8.54 -5.22
CA PRO A 2 -6.16 7.09 -5.29
C PRO A 2 -6.84 6.53 -6.55
N PRO A 3 -6.23 5.54 -7.24
CA PRO A 3 -6.79 4.92 -8.45
C PRO A 3 -7.92 3.91 -8.17
N GLY A 4 -8.31 3.72 -6.91
CA GLY A 4 -9.32 2.76 -6.49
C GLY A 4 -9.72 2.97 -5.02
N PRO A 5 -10.59 2.09 -4.47
CA PRO A 5 -10.96 2.13 -3.07
C PRO A 5 -9.72 2.00 -2.17
N THR A 6 -9.68 2.79 -1.09
CA THR A 6 -8.56 2.84 -0.16
C THR A 6 -8.91 2.17 1.16
N ILE A 7 -7.90 1.65 1.86
CA ILE A 7 -8.10 1.06 3.18
C ILE A 7 -8.23 2.13 4.27
N SER A 8 -9.11 1.88 5.24
CA SER A 8 -9.25 2.72 6.42
C SER A 8 -7.93 2.81 7.19
N GLY A 9 -7.58 4.01 7.66
CA GLY A 9 -6.31 4.25 8.36
C GLY A 9 -5.14 4.58 7.45
N SER A 10 -5.36 4.79 6.14
CA SER A 10 -4.34 5.35 5.25
C SER A 10 -3.96 6.78 5.70
N PRO A 11 -2.67 7.17 5.60
CA PRO A 11 -2.22 8.49 6.03
C PRO A 11 -2.89 9.63 5.24
N VAL A 12 -3.26 10.70 5.97
CA VAL A 12 -3.91 11.90 5.41
C VAL A 12 -3.04 12.61 4.37
N ASN A 13 -1.71 12.55 4.53
CA ASN A 13 -0.74 13.16 3.61
C ASN A 13 -0.25 12.19 2.53
N CYS A 14 -0.97 11.09 2.28
CA CYS A 14 -0.62 10.16 1.22
C CYS A 14 -0.72 10.83 -0.16
N ASN A 15 0.41 10.98 -0.85
CA ASN A 15 0.50 11.59 -2.17
C ASN A 15 0.76 10.56 -3.28
N LYS A 16 1.14 9.32 -2.94
CA LYS A 16 1.38 8.22 -3.88
C LYS A 16 0.63 6.97 -3.46
N TRP A 17 -0.03 6.35 -4.43
CA TRP A 17 -0.90 5.20 -4.24
C TRP A 17 -0.52 4.07 -5.21
N ALA A 18 -0.53 2.83 -4.73
CA ALA A 18 -0.37 1.64 -5.56
C ALA A 18 -1.67 0.83 -5.55
N LEU A 19 -2.23 0.56 -6.73
CA LEU A 19 -3.37 -0.32 -6.89
C LEU A 19 -2.89 -1.77 -6.97
N VAL A 20 -3.40 -2.63 -6.11
CA VAL A 20 -3.08 -4.06 -6.16
C VAL A 20 -3.79 -4.69 -7.34
N THR A 21 -3.01 -5.21 -8.28
CA THR A 21 -3.50 -5.99 -9.42
C THR A 21 -3.21 -7.48 -9.23
N SER A 22 -3.85 -8.32 -10.05
CA SER A 22 -3.63 -9.78 -9.99
C SER A 22 -2.15 -10.13 -10.15
N GLY A 23 -1.63 -10.97 -9.25
CA GLY A 23 -0.22 -11.37 -9.23
C GLY A 23 0.74 -10.36 -8.62
N MET A 24 0.28 -9.18 -8.18
CA MET A 24 1.12 -8.20 -7.51
C MET A 24 1.25 -8.53 -6.01
N THR A 25 2.39 -9.08 -5.60
CA THR A 25 2.68 -9.27 -4.18
C THR A 25 3.08 -7.94 -3.51
N CYS A 26 2.96 -7.88 -2.19
CA CYS A 26 3.41 -6.74 -1.41
C CYS A 26 4.90 -6.41 -1.63
N THR A 27 5.74 -7.44 -1.72
CA THR A 27 7.18 -7.30 -2.03
C THR A 27 7.41 -6.72 -3.43
N ASN A 28 6.67 -7.18 -4.44
CA ASN A 28 6.79 -6.63 -5.79
C ASN A 28 6.34 -5.18 -5.85
N MET A 29 5.27 -4.83 -5.15
CA MET A 29 4.77 -3.45 -5.08
C MET A 29 5.78 -2.55 -4.37
N ALA A 30 6.28 -2.95 -3.20
CA ALA A 30 7.29 -2.20 -2.45
C ALA A 30 8.58 -2.00 -3.26
N SER A 31 9.04 -3.03 -3.98
CA SER A 31 10.19 -2.95 -4.88
C SER A 31 9.95 -2.01 -6.07
N GLN A 32 8.77 -2.09 -6.70
CA GLN A 32 8.41 -1.23 -7.84
C GLN A 32 8.36 0.26 -7.47
N VAL A 33 7.91 0.58 -6.26
CA VAL A 33 7.81 1.96 -5.78
C VAL A 33 9.05 2.40 -4.98
N GLY A 34 10.02 1.50 -4.78
CA GLY A 34 11.29 1.78 -4.14
C GLY A 34 11.21 2.02 -2.61
N ILE A 35 10.24 1.42 -1.93
CA ILE A 35 10.06 1.54 -0.48
C ILE A 35 10.39 0.22 0.23
N SER A 36 10.75 0.30 1.51
CA SER A 36 10.83 -0.90 2.33
C SER A 36 9.44 -1.39 2.70
N LEU A 37 9.31 -2.71 2.81
CA LEU A 37 8.10 -3.38 3.30
C LEU A 37 7.67 -2.85 4.68
N SER A 38 8.61 -2.55 5.57
CA SER A 38 8.34 -1.93 6.87
C SER A 38 7.70 -0.55 6.76
N LEU A 39 8.12 0.27 5.79
CA LEU A 39 7.56 1.60 5.55
C LEU A 39 6.16 1.50 4.96
N PHE A 40 5.95 0.52 4.08
CA PHE A 40 4.64 0.19 3.56
C PHE A 40 3.66 -0.18 4.69
N LEU A 41 4.04 -1.05 5.62
CA LEU A 41 3.19 -1.39 6.78
C LEU A 41 2.91 -0.19 7.68
N ALA A 42 3.90 0.70 7.86
CA ALA A 42 3.71 1.91 8.64
C ALA A 42 2.64 2.83 8.04
N TRP A 43 2.53 2.88 6.71
CA TRP A 43 1.51 3.66 6.01
C TRP A 43 0.22 2.88 5.72
N SER A 44 0.26 1.56 5.82
CA SER A 44 -0.88 0.67 5.59
C SER A 44 -1.08 -0.24 6.81
N PRO A 45 -1.40 0.30 7.99
CA PRO A 45 -1.45 -0.45 9.25
C PRO A 45 -2.54 -1.53 9.28
N ALA A 46 -3.50 -1.46 8.36
CA ALA A 46 -4.52 -2.48 8.21
C ALA A 46 -4.02 -3.73 7.46
N VAL A 47 -2.87 -3.67 6.78
CA VAL A 47 -2.17 -4.84 6.24
C VAL A 47 -1.44 -5.54 7.38
N SER A 48 -1.54 -6.87 7.45
CA SER A 48 -0.83 -7.66 8.46
C SER A 48 0.69 -7.61 8.28
N SER A 49 1.41 -7.87 9.37
CA SER A 49 2.87 -7.97 9.37
C SER A 49 3.44 -9.10 8.51
N ASP A 50 2.60 -10.04 8.06
CA ASP A 50 2.96 -11.10 7.12
C ASP A 50 2.83 -10.68 5.64
N TYR A 51 2.37 -9.45 5.37
CA TYR A 51 2.22 -8.86 4.04
C TYR A 51 1.24 -9.57 3.10
N THR A 52 0.42 -10.47 3.63
CA THR A 52 -0.52 -11.29 2.86
C THR A 52 -1.96 -11.14 3.33
N THR A 53 -2.16 -10.95 4.63
CA THR A 53 -3.49 -10.72 5.19
C THR A 53 -3.89 -9.25 5.06
N SER A 54 -5.17 -9.00 4.78
CA SER A 54 -5.70 -7.65 4.52
C SER A 54 -5.04 -6.90 3.35
N TYR A 55 -4.44 -7.65 2.42
CA TYR A 55 -3.93 -7.17 1.14
C TYR A 55 -4.83 -7.66 0.01
N TRP A 56 -5.68 -6.78 -0.50
CA TRP A 56 -6.78 -7.16 -1.40
C TRP A 56 -6.59 -6.61 -2.81
N LEU A 57 -6.95 -7.44 -3.78
CA LEU A 57 -6.96 -7.08 -5.19
C LEU A 57 -7.99 -5.96 -5.45
N GLY A 58 -7.59 -4.94 -6.19
CA GLY A 58 -8.42 -3.78 -6.49
C GLY A 58 -8.43 -2.70 -5.40
N ILE A 59 -7.66 -2.86 -4.32
CA ILE A 59 -7.49 -1.84 -3.29
C ILE A 59 -6.22 -1.03 -3.55
N ALA A 60 -6.33 0.29 -3.36
CA ALA A 60 -5.22 1.23 -3.43
C ALA A 60 -4.61 1.41 -2.03
N TYR A 61 -3.32 1.11 -1.91
CA TYR A 61 -2.56 1.31 -0.68
C TYR A 61 -1.61 2.49 -0.80
N CYS A 62 -1.38 3.16 0.32
CA CYS A 62 -0.44 4.26 0.36
C CYS A 62 1.00 3.76 0.27
N VAL A 63 1.74 4.29 -0.70
CA VAL A 63 3.15 3.93 -0.98
C VAL A 63 4.06 5.15 -0.98
N GLY A 64 3.54 6.31 -0.60
CA GLY A 64 4.32 7.50 -0.41
C GLY A 64 3.49 8.61 0.21
N VAL A 65 4.10 9.27 1.18
CA VAL A 65 3.55 10.46 1.81
C VAL A 65 4.33 11.68 1.34
N GLY A 66 3.60 12.75 1.06
CA GLY A 66 4.19 14.05 0.74
C GLY A 66 4.39 14.86 2.02
N SER A 67 5.52 15.55 2.09
CA SER A 67 5.71 16.72 2.94
C SER A 67 5.06 17.94 2.32
#